data_AF-A0A5S3VWQ1-F1
#
_entry.id   AF-A0A5S3VWQ1-F1
#
_cell.length_a   1.000
_cell.length_b   1.000
_cell.length_c   1.000
_cell.angle_alpha   90.00
_cell.angle_beta   90.00
_cell.angle_gamma   90.00
#
_symmetry.space_group_name_H-M   'P 1'
#
loop_
_entity.id
_entity.type
_entity.pdbx_description
1 polymer ?
#
loop_
_entity_poly.entity_id
_entity_poly.type
_entity_poly.pdbx_seq_one_letter_code
_entity_poly.pdbx_strand_id
1 'polypeptide(L)' 'MAENRFHRVKSVLDRRQTDLTVCLDEVHKHHNLSAIVRTADAVGCHHVHAVWPQDQRRLTNNTSGGSKNWV' A
#
# COMPACT_ATOMS: atom_id res chain seq x y z
N MET A 1 10.06 12.42 -20.93
CA MET A 1 9.97 11.59 -19.71
C MET A 1 8.68 11.81 -18.91
N ALA A 2 8.19 13.06 -18.76
CA ALA A 2 6.97 13.36 -17.99
C ALA A 2 5.70 12.65 -18.52
N GLU A 3 5.55 12.57 -19.84
CA GLU A 3 4.38 11.96 -20.49
C GLU A 3 4.25 10.45 -20.21
N ASN A 4 5.36 9.70 -20.30
CA ASN A 4 5.35 8.26 -19.96
C ASN A 4 5.01 7.99 -18.50
N ARG A 5 5.47 8.86 -17.58
CA ARG A 5 5.09 8.75 -16.16
C ARG A 5 3.61 9.06 -15.96
N PHE A 6 3.10 10.11 -16.60
CA PHE A 6 1.69 10.47 -16.53
C PHE A 6 0.78 9.35 -17.02
N HIS A 7 1.07 8.78 -18.20
CA HIS A 7 0.30 7.65 -18.73
C HIS A 7 0.34 6.42 -17.81
N ARG A 8 1.50 6.14 -17.19
CA ARG A 8 1.64 5.03 -16.22
C ARG A 8 0.85 5.28 -14.94
N VAL A 9 0.84 6.51 -14.43
CA VAL A 9 0.02 6.88 -13.26
C VAL A 9 -1.45 6.72 -13.60
N LYS A 10 -1.88 7.24 -14.75
CA LYS A 10 -3.29 7.15 -15.20
C LYS A 10 -3.73 5.70 -15.34
N SER A 11 -2.94 4.84 -15.99
CA SER A 11 -3.30 3.43 -16.16
C SER A 11 -3.37 2.64 -14.85
N VAL A 12 -2.60 3.03 -13.83
CA VAL A 12 -2.70 2.45 -12.48
C VAL A 12 -3.99 2.90 -11.80
N LEU A 13 -4.33 4.20 -11.88
CA LEU A 13 -5.56 4.75 -11.30
C LEU A 13 -6.82 4.16 -11.94
N ASP A 14 -6.82 3.98 -13.26
CA ASP A 14 -7.94 3.38 -14.01
C ASP A 14 -8.22 1.92 -13.60
N ARG A 15 -7.27 1.25 -12.92
CA ARG A 15 -7.38 -0.14 -12.46
C ARG A 15 -7.61 -0.27 -10.95
N ARG A 16 -7.85 0.83 -10.24
CA ARG A 16 -8.14 0.79 -8.81
C ARG A 16 -9.53 0.22 -8.52
N GLN A 17 -9.60 -0.59 -7.48
CA GLN A 17 -10.82 -1.15 -6.90
C GLN A 17 -11.17 -0.31 -5.68
N THR A 18 -11.99 0.72 -5.85
CA THR A 18 -12.37 1.66 -4.78
C THR A 18 -13.37 1.08 -3.79
N ASP A 19 -14.01 -0.04 -4.16
CA ASP A 19 -14.93 -0.84 -3.34
C ASP A 19 -14.22 -1.94 -2.54
N LEU A 20 -12.93 -2.20 -2.80
CA LEU A 20 -12.09 -3.13 -2.04
C LEU A 20 -11.21 -2.37 -1.06
N THR A 21 -11.28 -2.76 0.22
CA THR A 21 -10.47 -2.19 1.30
C THR A 21 -9.91 -3.29 2.17
N VAL A 22 -8.66 -3.14 2.62
CA VAL A 22 -8.00 -4.07 3.53
C VAL A 22 -7.87 -3.44 4.91
N CYS A 23 -8.30 -4.16 5.95
CA CYS A 23 -8.08 -3.78 7.34
C CYS A 23 -7.13 -4.79 8.00
N LEU A 24 -6.10 -4.29 8.68
CA LEU A 24 -5.05 -5.07 9.32
C LEU A 24 -5.11 -4.83 10.82
N ASP A 25 -5.35 -5.89 11.58
CA ASP A 25 -5.42 -5.82 13.03
C ASP A 25 -4.17 -6.44 13.64
N GLU A 26 -3.45 -5.64 14.44
CA GLU A 26 -2.30 -6.02 15.25
C GLU A 26 -1.24 -6.90 14.54
N VAL A 27 -0.88 -6.58 13.30
CA VAL A 27 0.16 -7.34 12.55
C VAL A 27 1.52 -7.24 13.26
N HIS A 28 1.89 -8.29 14.00
CA HIS A 28 3.06 -8.34 14.90
C HIS A 28 4.43 -8.12 14.25
N LYS A 29 4.58 -8.39 12.94
CA LYS A 29 5.86 -8.26 12.22
C LYS A 29 5.79 -7.10 11.23
N HIS A 30 6.50 -6.01 11.51
CA HIS A 30 6.54 -4.82 10.65
C HIS A 30 6.85 -5.08 9.16
N HIS A 31 7.71 -6.05 8.83
CA HIS A 31 8.01 -6.37 7.43
C HIS A 31 6.80 -6.99 6.69
N ASN A 32 5.92 -7.70 7.40
CA ASN A 32 4.68 -8.23 6.81
C ASN A 32 3.75 -7.10 6.39
N LEU A 33 3.67 -6.03 7.17
CA LEU A 33 2.85 -4.86 6.82
C LEU A 33 3.31 -4.27 5.47
N SER A 34 4.62 -4.16 5.25
CA SER A 34 5.14 -3.65 3.98
C SER A 34 4.92 -4.62 2.81
N ALA A 35 4.91 -5.93 3.06
CA ALA A 35 4.56 -6.94 2.06
C ALA A 35 3.07 -6.85 1.70
N ILE A 36 2.20 -6.72 2.69
CA ILE A 36 0.75 -6.58 2.51
C ILE A 36 0.42 -5.32 1.70
N VAL A 37 1.01 -4.17 2.02
CA VAL A 37 0.78 -2.92 1.27
C VAL A 37 1.22 -3.05 -0.20
N ARG A 38 2.30 -3.78 -0.48
CA ARG A 38 2.68 -4.07 -1.88
C ARG A 38 1.68 -4.97 -2.60
N THR A 39 1.20 -6.00 -1.92
CA THR A 39 0.18 -6.88 -2.49
C THR A 39 -1.11 -6.11 -2.77
N ALA A 40 -1.55 -5.26 -1.83
CA ALA A 40 -2.70 -4.38 -1.99
C ALA A 40 -2.57 -3.47 -3.22
N ASP A 41 -1.40 -2.81 -3.38
CA ASP A 41 -1.11 -2.00 -4.56
C ASP A 41 -1.14 -2.81 -5.86
N ALA A 42 -0.56 -4.02 -5.86
CA ALA A 42 -0.49 -4.90 -7.03
C ALA A 42 -1.86 -5.41 -7.50
N VAL A 43 -2.81 -5.63 -6.57
CA VAL A 43 -4.18 -6.04 -6.92
C VAL A 43 -5.12 -4.86 -7.19
N GLY A 44 -4.65 -3.62 -6.99
CA GLY A 44 -5.46 -2.43 -7.25
C GLY A 44 -6.30 -1.95 -6.06
N CYS A 45 -6.07 -2.46 -4.84
CA CYS A 45 -6.74 -1.98 -3.64
C CYS A 45 -6.41 -0.50 -3.40
N HIS A 46 -7.44 0.32 -3.17
CA HIS A 46 -7.24 1.76 -3.00
C HIS A 46 -6.90 2.17 -1.57
N HIS A 47 -7.45 1.47 -0.58
CA HIS A 47 -7.31 1.82 0.83
C HIS A 47 -6.82 0.63 1.67
N VAL A 48 -5.84 0.89 2.53
CA VAL A 48 -5.37 -0.04 3.57
C VAL A 48 -5.41 0.67 4.91
N HIS A 49 -6.11 0.07 5.87
CA HIS A 49 -6.14 0.53 7.26
C HIS A 49 -5.38 -0.46 8.14
N ALA A 50 -4.63 0.05 9.10
CA ALA A 50 -3.90 -0.78 10.05
C ALA A 50 -4.08 -0.26 11.48
N VAL A 51 -4.29 -1.19 12.41
CA VAL A 51 -4.19 -0.96 13.85
C VAL A 51 -2.86 -1.56 14.29
N TRP A 52 -2.04 -0.74 14.96
CA TRP A 52 -0.73 -1.17 15.44
C TRP A 52 -0.82 -1.71 16.88
N PRO A 53 -0.06 -2.77 17.22
CA PRO A 53 0.14 -3.15 18.60
C PRO A 53 0.74 -1.97 19.38
N GLN A 54 0.37 -1.79 20.64
CA GLN A 54 0.71 -0.57 21.42
C GLN A 54 2.21 -0.24 21.44
N ASP A 55 3.08 -1.26 21.38
CA ASP A 55 4.54 -1.14 21.43
C ASP A 55 5.24 -0.96 20.06
N GLN A 56 4.50 -0.98 18.94
CA GLN A 56 5.08 -1.01 17.59
C GLN A 56 4.53 0.11 16.68
N ARG A 57 4.95 1.36 16.93
CA ARG A 57 4.43 2.56 16.22
C ARG A 57 5.15 2.96 14.92
N ARG A 58 5.87 2.08 14.20
CA ARG A 58 6.61 2.52 12.99
C ARG A 58 6.58 1.53 11.83
N LEU A 59 5.97 1.93 10.71
CA LEU A 59 6.27 1.36 9.39
C LEU A 59 7.76 1.58 9.08
N THR A 60 8.49 0.51 8.76
CA THR A 60 9.89 0.64 8.33
C THR A 60 9.93 1.27 6.93
N ASN A 61 10.57 2.44 6.84
CA ASN A 61 10.53 3.29 5.64
C ASN A 61 11.15 2.68 4.36
N ASN A 62 11.93 1.59 4.49
CA ASN A 62 12.76 1.04 3.41
C ASN A 62 12.15 -0.12 2.65
N THR A 63 11.07 -0.74 3.16
CA THR A 63 10.68 -2.07 2.70
C THR A 63 9.34 -2.09 2.01
N SER A 64 8.82 -0.99 1.46
CA SER A 64 7.55 -0.96 0.71
C SER A 64 7.70 -0.66 -0.80
N GLY A 65 8.92 -0.51 -1.34
CA GLY A 65 9.14 -0.38 -2.79
C GLY A 65 8.40 0.81 -3.45
N GLY A 66 7.96 1.79 -2.66
CA GLY A 66 7.19 2.93 -3.12
C GLY A 66 5.67 2.76 -3.10
N SER A 67 5.13 1.56 -2.82
CA SER A 67 3.66 1.32 -2.79
C SER A 67 2.94 2.17 -1.73
N LYS A 68 3.63 2.54 -0.65
CA LYS A 68 3.16 3.48 0.38
C LYS A 68 2.77 4.88 -0.14
N ASN A 69 3.17 5.23 -1.37
CA ASN A 69 2.81 6.51 -1.98
C ASN A 69 1.51 6.42 -2.80
N TRP A 70 0.90 5.24 -2.89
CA TRP A 70 -0.20 4.94 -3.80
C TRP A 70 -1.41 4.29 -3.13
N VAL A 71 -1.25 3.87 -1.86
CA VAL A 71 -2.20 3.16 -1.01
C VAL A 71 -2.05 3.70 0.40
#